data_AF-A0A1Y4BXF8-F1
#
_entry.id   AF-A0A1Y4BXF8-F1
#
_cell.length_a   1.000
_cell.length_b   1.000
_cell.length_c   1.000
_cell.angle_alpha   90.00
_cell.angle_beta   90.00
_cell.angle_gamma   90.00
#
_symmetry.space_group_name_H-M   'P 1'
#
loop_
_entity.id
_entity.type
_entity.pdbx_description
1 polymer ?
#
loop_
_entity_poly.entity_id
_entity_poly.type
_entity_poly.pdbx_seq_one_letter_code
_entity_poly.pdbx_strand_id
1 'polypeptide(L)'
;MTLGEKICRLRKARGLSQGDLADALGVSRQSVSKWETDSSVPDLDKLVALSRRFGVTLDELVCGEGDEEKEREPEPPTAAQPQGRQVLGGVLLAVGLLGLLLFTLLWGLEGLLLSLMLLLPFLLCGVLCLKVRLRLGLWCAWAVYLPQQVYWTMATGITWRLVLATPHFTREMNYFRLFIGWVMLAVMAALTVATARSFSGLRKEPTSPMVGLTAVLWAAALLIWRLCALFFGLFADETGLIQLPGLVTGLLQGACAAGQTAALAAAITLTLALLRGRRKQVPG
;
A
#
# COMPACT_ATOMS: atom_id res chain seq x y z
N MET A 1 3.60 -23.17 -38.87
CA MET A 1 2.98 -24.49 -39.08
C MET A 1 1.48 -24.36 -38.93
N THR A 2 0.69 -24.95 -39.83
CA THR A 2 -0.77 -24.96 -39.76
C THR A 2 -1.28 -26.03 -38.79
N LEU A 3 -2.57 -25.98 -38.45
CA LEU A 3 -3.23 -27.01 -37.65
C LEU A 3 -3.14 -28.40 -38.31
N GLY A 4 -3.38 -28.48 -39.63
CA GLY A 4 -3.27 -29.73 -40.39
C GLY A 4 -1.86 -30.32 -40.38
N GLU A 5 -0.84 -29.47 -40.56
CA GLU A 5 0.56 -29.87 -40.47
C GLU A 5 0.92 -30.42 -39.08
N LYS A 6 0.41 -29.80 -38.00
CA LYS A 6 0.60 -30.28 -36.62
C LYS A 6 -0.04 -31.64 -36.38
N ILE A 7 -1.29 -31.82 -36.83
CA ILE A 7 -2.00 -33.11 -36.71
C ILE A 7 -1.21 -34.21 -37.44
N CYS A 8 -0.75 -33.94 -38.66
CA CYS A 8 0.04 -34.88 -39.45
C CYS A 8 1.38 -35.21 -38.76
N ARG A 9 2.07 -34.20 -38.21
CA ARG A 9 3.32 -34.38 -37.46
C ARG A 9 3.12 -35.24 -36.21
N LEU A 10 2.13 -34.92 -35.38
CA LEU A 10 1.84 -35.63 -34.13
C LEU A 10 1.38 -37.07 -34.38
N ARG A 11 0.62 -37.30 -35.46
CA ARG A 11 0.22 -38.64 -35.89
C ARG A 11 1.44 -39.48 -36.30
N LYS A 12 2.31 -38.93 -37.16
CA LYS A 12 3.53 -39.62 -37.61
C LYS A 12 4.51 -39.88 -36.46
N ALA A 13 4.65 -38.94 -35.53
CA ALA A 13 5.50 -39.10 -34.34
C ALA A 13 5.08 -40.29 -33.46
N ARG A 14 3.79 -40.68 -33.53
CA ARG A 14 3.24 -41.84 -32.82
C ARG A 14 3.12 -43.10 -33.69
N GLY A 15 3.63 -43.07 -34.93
CA GLY A 15 3.57 -44.21 -35.85
C GLY A 15 2.16 -44.60 -36.29
N LEU A 16 1.16 -43.72 -36.15
CA LEU A 16 -0.23 -44.01 -36.46
C LEU A 16 -0.52 -43.80 -37.96
N SER A 17 -1.32 -44.68 -38.57
CA SER A 17 -1.91 -44.43 -39.89
C SER A 17 -3.06 -43.41 -39.80
N GLN A 18 -3.45 -42.80 -40.93
CA GLN A 18 -4.65 -41.95 -40.96
C GLN A 18 -5.92 -42.75 -40.62
N GLY A 19 -5.95 -44.06 -40.90
CA GLY A 19 -7.04 -44.95 -40.51
C GLY A 19 -7.07 -45.15 -39.00
N ASP A 20 -5.92 -45.43 -38.39
CA ASP A 20 -5.80 -45.68 -36.95
C ASP A 20 -6.22 -44.45 -36.11
N LEU A 21 -5.90 -43.25 -36.60
CA LEU A 21 -6.34 -42.01 -35.99
C LEU A 21 -7.85 -41.78 -36.18
N ALA A 22 -8.39 -42.16 -37.34
CA ALA A 22 -9.81 -42.03 -37.64
C ALA A 22 -10.65 -42.97 -36.76
N ASP A 23 -10.21 -44.22 -36.61
CA ASP A 23 -10.83 -45.23 -35.77
C ASP A 23 -10.81 -44.81 -34.29
N ALA A 24 -9.67 -44.29 -33.82
CA ALA A 24 -9.53 -43.80 -32.44
C ALA A 24 -10.43 -42.59 -32.12
N LEU A 25 -10.81 -41.80 -33.13
CA LEU A 25 -11.64 -40.60 -32.98
C LEU A 25 -13.10 -40.82 -33.41
N GLY A 26 -13.45 -42.03 -33.89
CA GLY A 26 -14.77 -42.35 -34.42
C GLY A 26 -15.17 -41.45 -35.61
N VAL A 27 -14.24 -41.23 -36.54
CA VAL A 27 -14.46 -40.44 -37.76
C VAL A 27 -14.01 -41.22 -39.00
N SER A 28 -14.34 -40.72 -40.19
CA SER A 28 -13.84 -41.33 -41.42
C SER A 28 -12.36 -41.00 -41.66
N ARG A 29 -11.62 -41.90 -42.32
CA ARG A 29 -10.25 -41.64 -42.79
C ARG A 29 -10.17 -40.38 -43.68
N GLN A 30 -11.24 -40.12 -44.44
CA GLN A 30 -11.33 -38.93 -45.30
C GLN A 30 -11.40 -37.64 -44.47
N SER A 31 -12.06 -37.64 -43.32
CA SER A 31 -12.09 -36.50 -42.39
C SER A 31 -10.69 -36.16 -41.90
N VAL A 32 -9.92 -37.17 -41.45
CA VAL A 32 -8.52 -36.98 -41.02
C VAL A 32 -7.66 -36.44 -42.16
N SER A 33 -7.80 -36.96 -43.38
CA SER A 33 -7.07 -36.45 -44.55
C SER A 33 -7.40 -34.99 -44.87
N LYS A 34 -8.66 -34.58 -44.73
CA LYS A 34 -9.06 -33.18 -44.95
C LYS A 34 -8.55 -32.25 -43.86
N TRP A 35 -8.44 -32.73 -42.62
CA TRP A 35 -7.82 -31.97 -41.53
C TRP A 35 -6.32 -31.80 -41.76
N GLU A 36 -5.60 -32.86 -42.14
CA GLU A 36 -4.15 -32.82 -42.40
C GLU A 36 -3.75 -31.98 -43.61
N THR A 37 -4.71 -31.67 -44.49
CA THR A 37 -4.51 -30.83 -45.70
C THR A 37 -5.14 -29.45 -45.57
N ASP A 38 -5.54 -29.05 -44.36
CA ASP A 38 -6.23 -27.78 -44.04
C ASP A 38 -7.50 -27.52 -44.91
N SER A 39 -8.04 -28.57 -45.54
CA SER A 39 -9.24 -28.49 -46.38
C SER A 39 -10.54 -28.44 -45.56
N SER A 40 -10.46 -28.80 -44.28
CA SER A 40 -11.54 -28.63 -43.30
C SER A 40 -10.95 -28.56 -41.90
N VAL A 41 -11.66 -27.93 -40.97
CA VAL A 41 -11.24 -27.81 -39.57
C VAL A 41 -12.01 -28.83 -38.73
N PRO A 42 -11.37 -29.55 -37.77
CA PRO A 42 -12.09 -30.40 -36.82
C PRO A 42 -12.95 -29.56 -35.87
N ASP A 43 -14.14 -30.06 -35.52
CA ASP A 43 -14.99 -29.43 -34.51
C ASP A 43 -14.32 -29.47 -33.11
N LEU A 44 -14.79 -28.62 -32.20
CA LEU A 44 -14.23 -28.47 -30.85
C LEU A 44 -14.08 -29.80 -30.11
N ASP A 45 -15.09 -30.67 -30.17
CA ASP A 45 -15.05 -31.99 -29.52
C ASP A 45 -13.93 -32.88 -30.09
N LYS A 46 -13.68 -32.80 -31.41
CA LYS A 46 -12.60 -33.53 -32.08
C LYS A 46 -11.23 -32.93 -31.78
N LEU A 47 -11.13 -31.61 -31.64
CA LEU A 47 -9.91 -30.95 -31.20
C LEU A 47 -9.53 -31.35 -29.76
N VAL A 48 -10.50 -31.42 -28.85
CA VAL A 48 -10.28 -31.90 -27.47
C VAL A 48 -9.90 -33.38 -27.46
N ALA A 49 -10.50 -34.20 -28.31
CA ALA A 49 -10.13 -35.61 -28.43
C ALA A 49 -8.71 -35.79 -28.98
N LEU A 50 -8.32 -34.97 -29.98
CA LEU A 50 -6.98 -34.94 -30.56
C LEU A 50 -5.93 -34.51 -29.52
N SER A 51 -6.19 -33.44 -28.75
CA SER A 51 -5.26 -32.96 -27.72
C SER A 51 -5.01 -34.03 -26.65
N ARG A 52 -6.06 -34.69 -26.17
CA ARG A 52 -5.96 -35.83 -25.24
C ARG A 52 -5.21 -37.01 -25.84
N ARG A 53 -5.51 -37.39 -27.08
CA ARG A 53 -4.84 -38.52 -27.76
C ARG A 53 -3.36 -38.25 -27.99
N PHE A 54 -3.03 -36.99 -28.26
CA PHE A 54 -1.67 -36.55 -28.51
C PHE A 54 -0.92 -36.04 -27.28
N GLY A 55 -1.56 -36.02 -26.10
CA GLY A 55 -0.94 -35.56 -24.86
C GLY A 55 -0.40 -34.13 -24.92
N VAL A 56 -1.00 -33.29 -25.77
CA VAL A 56 -0.65 -31.87 -25.94
C VAL A 56 -1.82 -31.02 -25.42
N THR A 57 -1.58 -29.75 -25.10
CA THR A 57 -2.67 -28.83 -24.76
C THR A 57 -3.47 -28.46 -26.03
N LEU A 58 -4.71 -28.00 -25.85
CA LEU A 58 -5.50 -27.51 -26.98
C LEU A 58 -4.82 -26.29 -27.62
N ASP A 59 -4.22 -25.43 -26.81
CA ASP A 59 -3.46 -24.27 -27.27
C ASP A 59 -2.24 -24.69 -28.10
N GLU A 60 -1.48 -25.68 -27.64
CA GLU A 60 -0.35 -26.22 -28.41
C GLU A 60 -0.79 -26.85 -29.74
N LEU A 61 -1.99 -27.44 -29.78
CA LEU A 61 -2.56 -28.01 -31.00
C LEU A 61 -3.03 -26.93 -31.99
N VAL A 62 -3.65 -25.85 -31.51
CA VAL A 62 -4.38 -24.86 -32.33
C VAL A 62 -3.61 -23.56 -32.58
N CYS A 63 -2.88 -23.03 -31.60
CA CYS A 63 -2.17 -21.76 -31.70
C CYS A 63 -0.89 -21.90 -32.52
N GLY A 64 -0.64 -21.07 -33.53
CA GLY A 64 0.60 -21.11 -34.30
C GLY A 64 1.81 -20.80 -33.41
N GLU A 65 3.01 -21.26 -33.78
CA GLU A 65 4.29 -20.88 -33.13
C GLU A 65 4.61 -19.34 -33.22
N GLY A 66 3.64 -18.51 -33.60
CA GLY A 66 3.70 -17.05 -33.59
C GLY A 66 2.53 -16.36 -32.87
N ASP A 67 1.60 -17.12 -32.27
CA ASP A 67 0.44 -16.56 -31.56
C ASP A 67 0.63 -16.52 -30.04
N GLU A 68 1.65 -17.21 -29.51
CA GLU A 68 2.03 -17.13 -28.09
C GLU A 68 2.50 -15.73 -27.66
N GLU A 69 2.81 -14.84 -28.61
CA GLU A 69 3.28 -13.49 -28.30
C GLU A 69 2.15 -12.46 -28.08
N LYS A 70 0.89 -12.78 -28.39
CA LYS A 70 -0.21 -11.79 -28.37
C LYS A 70 -1.30 -11.98 -27.33
N GLU A 71 -1.32 -13.11 -26.63
CA GLU A 71 -2.32 -13.36 -25.57
C GLU A 71 -1.67 -13.78 -24.25
N ARG A 72 -0.53 -13.14 -23.92
CA ARG A 72 -0.36 -12.73 -22.53
C ARG A 72 -1.40 -11.64 -22.27
N GLU A 73 -2.48 -11.98 -21.56
CA GLU A 73 -3.00 -11.06 -20.54
C GLU A 73 -1.79 -10.38 -19.91
N PRO A 74 -1.77 -9.05 -19.70
CA PRO A 74 -0.61 -8.42 -19.11
C PRO A 74 -0.37 -9.09 -17.75
N GLU A 75 0.57 -10.04 -17.72
CA GLU A 75 1.19 -10.50 -16.50
C GLU A 75 1.56 -9.20 -15.80
N PRO A 76 1.07 -8.94 -14.57
CA PRO A 76 1.47 -7.76 -13.84
C PRO A 76 2.99 -7.73 -13.90
N PRO A 77 3.61 -6.65 -14.42
CA PRO A 77 4.96 -6.68 -14.95
C PRO A 77 5.84 -7.51 -14.04
N THR A 78 6.25 -8.69 -14.54
CA THR A 78 7.14 -9.60 -13.83
C THR A 78 8.31 -8.76 -13.37
N ALA A 79 8.35 -8.61 -12.05
CA ALA A 79 9.23 -7.77 -11.26
C ALA A 79 10.42 -7.23 -12.08
N ALA A 80 10.29 -5.98 -12.53
CA ALA A 80 11.46 -5.11 -12.53
C ALA A 80 12.06 -5.22 -11.12
N GLN A 81 13.18 -5.91 -11.08
CA GLN A 81 14.06 -6.20 -9.95
C GLN A 81 13.78 -5.41 -8.66
N PRO A 82 13.82 -6.07 -7.47
CA PRO A 82 13.73 -5.40 -6.17
C PRO A 82 14.87 -4.40 -5.87
N GLN A 83 15.79 -4.18 -6.84
CA GLN A 83 16.95 -3.31 -6.74
C GLN A 83 16.58 -1.84 -6.53
N GLY A 84 15.63 -1.26 -7.29
CA GLY A 84 15.36 0.19 -7.20
C GLY A 84 14.92 0.64 -5.81
N ARG A 85 14.12 -0.19 -5.13
CA ARG A 85 13.65 0.09 -3.77
C ARG A 85 14.73 -0.12 -2.71
N GLN A 86 15.52 -1.20 -2.84
CA GLN A 86 16.62 -1.46 -1.90
C GLN A 86 17.70 -0.38 -2.01
N VAL A 87 18.00 0.06 -3.25
CA VAL A 87 18.88 1.19 -3.52
C VAL A 87 18.30 2.47 -2.92
N LEU A 88 17.03 2.80 -3.18
CA LEU A 88 16.39 3.98 -2.58
C LEU A 88 16.43 3.95 -1.04
N GLY A 89 16.12 2.80 -0.43
CA GLY A 89 16.18 2.62 1.01
C GLY A 89 17.60 2.81 1.56
N GLY A 90 18.60 2.25 0.88
CA GLY A 90 20.02 2.43 1.22
C GLY A 90 20.46 3.89 1.09
N VAL A 91 20.07 4.58 0.01
CA VAL A 91 20.36 6.00 -0.20
C VAL A 91 19.71 6.87 0.88
N LEU A 92 18.44 6.64 1.21
CA LEU A 92 17.75 7.40 2.27
C LEU A 92 18.42 7.21 3.65
N LEU A 93 18.84 5.98 3.97
CA LEU A 93 19.60 5.70 5.19
C LEU A 93 20.98 6.37 5.16
N ALA A 94 21.70 6.29 4.04
CA ALA A 94 23.00 6.92 3.89
C ALA A 94 22.90 8.44 4.04
N VAL A 95 21.92 9.08 3.39
CA VAL A 95 21.66 10.52 3.53
C VAL A 95 21.27 10.88 4.96
N GLY A 96 20.40 10.09 5.61
CA GLY A 96 20.01 10.32 7.00
C GLY A 96 21.17 10.20 7.99
N LEU A 97 21.99 9.15 7.86
CA LEU A 97 23.15 8.90 8.72
C LEU A 97 24.29 9.89 8.45
N LEU A 98 24.57 10.18 7.18
CA LEU A 98 25.58 11.18 6.80
C LEU A 98 25.16 12.57 7.27
N GLY A 99 23.90 12.94 7.09
CA GLY A 99 23.35 14.19 7.62
C GLY A 99 23.48 14.28 9.13
N LEU A 100 23.25 13.16 9.85
CA LEU A 100 23.33 13.12 11.31
C LEU A 100 24.77 13.31 11.75
N LEU A 101 25.71 12.62 11.10
CA LEU A 101 27.15 12.77 11.32
C LEU A 101 27.62 14.21 11.05
N LEU A 102 27.25 14.79 9.91
CA LEU A 102 27.66 16.15 9.55
C LEU A 102 27.11 17.17 10.55
N PHE A 103 25.85 17.03 10.96
CA PHE A 103 25.23 17.97 11.89
C PHE A 103 25.85 17.87 13.30
N THR A 104 26.14 16.65 13.77
CA THR A 104 26.83 16.46 15.05
C THR A 104 28.28 16.96 15.02
N LEU A 105 28.96 16.87 13.87
CA LEU A 105 30.30 17.45 13.69
C LEU A 105 30.28 18.99 13.70
N LEU A 106 29.27 19.61 13.09
CA LEU A 106 29.15 21.07 12.99
C LEU A 106 28.63 21.72 14.27
N TRP A 107 27.70 21.06 14.98
CA TRP A 107 26.94 21.66 16.09
C TRP A 107 27.16 20.94 17.44
N GLY A 108 28.02 19.93 17.47
CA GLY A 108 28.26 19.12 18.66
C GLY A 108 27.04 18.32 19.12
N LEU A 109 27.10 17.83 20.37
CA LEU A 109 26.01 17.07 20.99
C LEU A 109 24.76 17.91 21.28
N GLU A 110 24.90 19.23 21.40
CA GLU A 110 23.78 20.14 21.63
C GLU A 110 22.80 20.18 20.44
N GLY A 111 23.31 19.98 19.21
CA GLY A 111 22.51 19.87 17.99
C GLY A 111 21.90 18.48 17.73
N LEU A 112 22.16 17.49 18.60
CA LEU A 112 21.74 16.10 18.36
C LEU A 112 20.21 15.96 18.29
N LEU A 113 19.48 16.63 19.17
CA LEU A 113 18.03 16.54 19.18
C LEU A 113 17.41 17.10 17.89
N LEU A 114 17.89 18.27 17.45
CA LEU A 114 17.40 18.94 16.25
C LEU A 114 17.73 18.13 14.99
N SER A 115 18.94 17.59 14.91
CA SER A 115 19.35 16.71 13.80
C SER A 115 18.54 15.41 13.76
N LEU A 116 18.30 14.77 14.91
CA LEU A 116 17.42 13.61 14.99
C LEU A 116 16.02 13.94 14.50
N MET A 117 15.41 15.05 14.95
CA MET A 117 14.08 15.47 14.49
C MET A 117 14.01 15.66 12.97
N LEU A 118 15.03 16.30 12.37
CA LEU A 118 15.05 16.62 10.94
C LEU A 118 15.34 15.38 10.08
N LEU A 119 16.17 14.47 10.55
CA LEU A 119 16.67 13.32 9.78
C LEU A 119 15.90 12.03 10.04
N LEU A 120 15.11 11.96 11.13
CA LEU A 120 14.26 10.82 11.46
C LEU A 120 13.32 10.41 10.31
N PRO A 121 12.68 11.33 9.54
CA PRO A 121 11.90 10.96 8.36
C PRO A 121 12.68 10.13 7.32
N PHE A 122 13.94 10.50 7.05
CA PHE A 122 14.79 9.81 6.09
C PHE A 122 15.19 8.43 6.62
N LEU A 123 15.55 8.35 7.91
CA LEU A 123 15.89 7.08 8.55
C LEU A 123 14.70 6.12 8.58
N LEU A 124 13.52 6.60 9.00
CA LEU A 124 12.31 5.79 9.05
C LEU A 124 11.88 5.34 7.66
N CYS A 125 11.83 6.24 6.67
CA CYS A 125 11.46 5.85 5.31
C CYS A 125 12.51 4.91 4.68
N GLY A 126 13.81 5.10 4.98
CA GLY A 126 14.87 4.16 4.60
C GLY A 126 14.64 2.75 5.14
N VAL A 127 14.39 2.60 6.45
CA VAL A 127 14.07 1.30 7.07
C VAL A 127 12.79 0.69 6.50
N LEU A 128 11.73 1.49 6.31
CA LEU A 128 10.48 1.04 5.71
C LEU A 128 10.69 0.56 4.27
N CYS A 129 11.53 1.27 3.50
CA CYS A 129 11.95 0.87 2.16
C CYS A 129 12.73 -0.45 2.15
N LEU A 130 13.34 -0.89 3.26
CA LEU A 130 13.98 -2.21 3.32
C LEU A 130 13.05 -3.32 3.85
N LYS A 131 12.14 -3.00 4.78
CA LYS A 131 11.34 -4.01 5.51
C LYS A 131 9.92 -4.21 4.97
N VAL A 132 9.22 -3.17 4.52
CA VAL A 132 7.75 -3.21 4.30
C VAL A 132 7.37 -3.33 2.83
N ARG A 133 6.88 -4.49 2.36
CA ARG A 133 6.56 -4.71 0.93
C ARG A 133 5.24 -4.15 0.44
N LEU A 134 4.28 -3.96 1.32
CA LEU A 134 2.93 -3.54 0.95
C LEU A 134 2.73 -2.06 1.28
N ARG A 135 2.17 -1.31 0.32
CA ARG A 135 1.74 0.09 0.49
C ARG A 135 2.86 1.01 1.00
N LEU A 136 4.09 0.80 0.50
CA LEU A 136 5.30 1.49 0.95
C LEU A 136 5.16 3.02 0.93
N GLY A 137 4.66 3.59 -0.16
CA GLY A 137 4.52 5.04 -0.29
C GLY A 137 3.65 5.65 0.81
N LEU A 138 2.60 4.94 1.24
CA LEU A 138 1.72 5.38 2.32
C LEU A 138 2.42 5.32 3.69
N TRP A 139 3.16 4.24 3.95
CA TRP A 139 3.94 4.12 5.19
C TRP A 139 5.06 5.16 5.27
N CYS A 140 5.75 5.42 4.17
CA CYS A 140 6.73 6.52 4.11
C CYS A 140 6.06 7.88 4.31
N ALA A 141 4.88 8.12 3.72
CA ALA A 141 4.16 9.39 3.92
C ALA A 141 3.80 9.61 5.39
N TRP A 142 3.32 8.59 6.11
CA TRP A 142 3.08 8.67 7.55
C TRP A 142 4.38 8.83 8.36
N ALA A 143 5.46 8.15 7.95
CA ALA A 143 6.77 8.24 8.59
C ALA A 143 7.44 9.61 8.40
N VAL A 144 7.05 10.38 7.40
CA VAL A 144 7.45 11.77 7.22
C VAL A 144 6.53 12.70 8.00
N TYR A 145 5.20 12.52 7.86
CA TYR A 145 4.21 13.41 8.44
C TYR A 145 4.26 13.45 9.97
N LEU A 146 4.39 12.30 10.65
CA LEU A 146 4.34 12.25 12.13
C LEU A 146 5.55 12.93 12.78
N PRO A 147 6.81 12.63 12.41
CA PRO A 147 7.95 13.38 12.95
C PRO A 147 7.91 14.86 12.61
N GLN A 148 7.48 15.21 11.40
CA GLN A 148 7.34 16.61 11.00
C GLN A 148 6.29 17.32 11.87
N GLN A 149 5.17 16.67 12.20
CA GLN A 149 4.19 17.21 13.13
C GLN A 149 4.79 17.46 14.52
N VAL A 150 5.62 16.55 15.04
CA VAL A 150 6.32 16.74 16.33
C VAL A 150 7.22 17.98 16.25
N TYR A 151 8.03 18.08 15.19
CA TYR A 151 8.93 19.21 14.98
C TYR A 151 8.19 20.54 14.92
N TRP A 152 7.14 20.65 14.10
CA TRP A 152 6.35 21.88 13.97
C TRP A 152 5.68 22.28 15.29
N THR A 153 5.15 21.30 16.02
CA THR A 153 4.54 21.56 17.33
C THR A 153 5.59 22.04 18.34
N MET A 154 6.78 21.43 18.35
CA MET A 154 7.88 21.86 19.21
C MET A 154 8.37 23.27 18.85
N ALA A 155 8.54 23.57 17.56
CA ALA A 155 9.11 24.84 17.10
C ALA A 155 8.13 26.02 17.17
N THR A 156 6.82 25.77 16.96
CA THR A 156 5.83 26.85 16.77
C THR A 156 4.58 26.73 17.64
N GLY A 157 4.41 25.60 18.34
CA GLY A 157 3.17 25.27 19.07
C GLY A 157 1.96 25.00 18.16
N ILE A 158 2.11 25.02 16.83
CA ILE A 158 0.99 24.87 15.89
C ILE A 158 0.63 23.39 15.76
N THR A 159 -0.67 23.10 15.83
CA THR A 159 -1.25 21.78 15.56
C THR A 159 -2.47 21.93 14.66
N TRP A 160 -2.91 20.85 14.01
CA TRP A 160 -4.15 20.84 13.23
C TRP A 160 -5.38 21.24 14.07
N ARG A 161 -5.33 21.08 15.39
CA ARG A 161 -6.43 21.43 16.32
C ARG A 161 -6.68 22.93 16.40
N LEU A 162 -5.73 23.77 15.98
CA LEU A 162 -5.94 25.22 15.88
C LEU A 162 -7.15 25.56 14.99
N VAL A 163 -7.46 24.69 14.02
CA VAL A 163 -8.65 24.81 13.17
C VAL A 163 -9.95 24.83 13.98
N LEU A 164 -10.01 24.15 15.13
CA LEU A 164 -11.21 24.18 15.98
C LEU A 164 -11.44 25.55 16.62
N ALA A 165 -10.40 26.37 16.74
CA ALA A 165 -10.49 27.73 17.24
C ALA A 165 -10.83 28.76 16.14
N THR A 166 -11.02 28.32 14.88
CA THR A 166 -11.43 29.21 13.76
C THR A 166 -12.62 30.13 14.11
N PRO A 167 -13.68 29.68 14.82
CA PRO A 167 -14.80 30.55 15.17
C PRO A 167 -14.45 31.71 16.11
N HIS A 168 -13.36 31.58 16.86
CA HIS A 168 -12.92 32.55 17.87
C HIS A 168 -11.78 33.46 17.37
N PHE A 169 -11.41 33.37 16.09
CA PHE A 169 -10.32 34.16 15.53
C PHE A 169 -10.73 35.63 15.32
N THR A 170 -10.09 36.55 16.02
CA THR A 170 -10.27 38.00 15.84
C THR A 170 -9.29 38.56 14.80
N ARG A 171 -9.55 39.77 14.29
CA ARG A 171 -8.77 40.41 13.22
C ARG A 171 -7.30 40.67 13.59
N GLU A 172 -6.99 40.75 14.88
CA GLU A 172 -5.63 40.99 15.37
C GLU A 172 -4.81 39.69 15.52
N MET A 173 -5.45 38.53 15.42
CA MET A 173 -4.77 37.24 15.53
C MET A 173 -4.02 36.87 14.25
N ASN A 174 -2.97 36.08 14.41
CA ASN A 174 -2.12 35.66 13.30
C ASN A 174 -2.79 34.57 12.42
N TYR A 175 -3.45 34.99 11.35
CA TYR A 175 -4.12 34.10 10.38
C TYR A 175 -3.17 33.15 9.65
N PHE A 176 -1.87 33.47 9.55
CA PHE A 176 -0.89 32.56 8.94
C PHE A 176 -0.74 31.27 9.76
N ARG A 177 -0.79 31.35 11.09
CA ARG A 177 -0.80 30.16 11.96
C ARG A 177 -2.03 29.31 11.71
N LEU A 178 -3.20 29.94 11.58
CA LEU A 178 -4.46 29.27 11.30
C LEU A 178 -4.43 28.55 9.94
N PHE A 179 -3.88 29.21 8.91
CA PHE A 179 -3.68 28.62 7.59
C PHE A 179 -2.81 27.35 7.65
N ILE A 180 -1.67 27.39 8.36
CA ILE A 180 -0.81 26.20 8.57
C ILE A 180 -1.62 25.08 9.25
N GLY A 181 -2.41 25.38 10.27
CA GLY A 181 -3.28 24.41 10.93
C GLY A 181 -4.25 23.71 9.97
N TRP A 182 -4.86 24.45 9.05
CA TRP A 182 -5.72 23.90 8.00
C TRP A 182 -4.97 23.02 7.01
N VAL A 183 -3.76 23.43 6.59
CA VAL A 183 -2.92 22.61 5.71
C VAL A 183 -2.56 21.28 6.39
N MET A 184 -2.16 21.31 7.66
CA MET A 184 -1.89 20.08 8.43
C MET A 184 -3.11 19.16 8.49
N LEU A 185 -4.29 19.71 8.76
CA LEU A 185 -5.55 18.95 8.78
C LEU A 185 -5.86 18.32 7.42
N ALA A 186 -5.68 19.08 6.33
CA ALA A 186 -5.94 18.59 4.97
C ALA A 186 -5.00 17.45 4.58
N VAL A 187 -3.70 17.56 4.88
CA VAL A 187 -2.71 16.50 4.64
C VAL A 187 -3.05 15.26 5.47
N MET A 188 -3.34 15.42 6.77
CA MET A 188 -3.76 14.33 7.64
C MET A 188 -4.99 13.60 7.08
N ALA A 189 -6.03 14.34 6.70
CA ALA A 189 -7.25 13.78 6.12
C ALA A 189 -6.98 13.03 4.81
N ALA A 190 -6.18 13.60 3.91
CA ALA A 190 -5.80 12.96 2.66
C ALA A 190 -5.05 11.63 2.90
N LEU A 191 -4.09 11.62 3.82
CA LEU A 191 -3.36 10.41 4.20
C LEU A 191 -4.30 9.36 4.81
N THR A 192 -5.19 9.75 5.72
CA THR A 192 -6.17 8.83 6.31
C THR A 192 -7.12 8.25 5.27
N VAL A 193 -7.62 9.06 4.33
CA VAL A 193 -8.48 8.60 3.23
C VAL A 193 -7.71 7.65 2.30
N ALA A 194 -6.47 7.98 1.94
CA ALA A 194 -5.62 7.11 1.13
C ALA A 194 -5.34 5.78 1.83
N THR A 195 -5.06 5.81 3.14
CA THR A 195 -4.96 4.60 3.96
C THR A 195 -6.25 3.80 3.91
N ALA A 196 -7.41 4.41 4.20
CA ALA A 196 -8.69 3.72 4.22
C ALA A 196 -9.09 3.13 2.86
N ARG A 197 -8.72 3.79 1.76
CA ARG A 197 -8.90 3.25 0.39
C ARG A 197 -7.94 2.11 0.10
N SER A 198 -6.67 2.23 0.45
CA SER A 198 -5.69 1.15 0.18
C SER A 198 -6.04 -0.15 0.91
N PHE A 199 -6.63 -0.07 2.12
CA PHE A 199 -7.09 -1.21 2.90
C PHE A 199 -8.49 -1.70 2.50
N SER A 200 -9.18 -1.07 1.55
CA SER A 200 -10.54 -1.46 1.15
C SER A 200 -10.63 -2.83 0.46
N GLY A 201 -9.52 -3.32 -0.08
CA GLY A 201 -9.43 -4.65 -0.71
C GLY A 201 -9.29 -5.80 0.29
N LEU A 202 -8.90 -5.52 1.55
CA LEU A 202 -8.86 -6.51 2.62
C LEU A 202 -10.29 -6.73 3.13
N ARG A 203 -11.10 -7.39 2.31
CA ARG A 203 -12.46 -7.83 2.64
C ARG A 203 -12.38 -8.93 3.68
N LYS A 204 -12.45 -8.57 4.96
CA LYS A 204 -12.85 -9.51 6.00
C LYS A 204 -14.21 -9.09 6.52
N GLU A 205 -15.07 -10.09 6.75
CA GLU A 205 -16.32 -9.87 7.45
C GLU A 205 -16.04 -9.19 8.79
N PRO A 206 -16.92 -8.26 9.24
CA PRO A 206 -16.72 -7.57 10.49
C PRO A 206 -16.75 -8.56 11.66
N THR A 207 -15.58 -8.98 12.13
CA THR A 207 -15.46 -9.86 13.30
C THR A 207 -15.60 -9.04 14.59
N SER A 208 -16.12 -9.66 15.66
CA SER A 208 -16.22 -9.03 16.99
C SER A 208 -14.91 -8.38 17.50
N PRO A 209 -13.70 -8.95 17.29
CA PRO A 209 -12.46 -8.27 17.70
C PRO A 209 -12.15 -6.99 16.90
N MET A 210 -12.56 -6.88 15.63
CA MET A 210 -12.35 -5.63 14.87
C MET A 210 -13.21 -4.48 15.40
N VAL A 211 -14.45 -4.78 15.81
CA VAL A 211 -15.33 -3.78 16.44
C VAL A 211 -14.75 -3.34 17.78
N GLY A 212 -14.29 -4.29 18.61
CA GLY A 212 -13.61 -3.99 19.87
C GLY A 212 -12.36 -3.13 19.68
N LEU A 213 -11.50 -3.48 18.71
CA LEU A 213 -10.31 -2.71 18.38
C LEU A 213 -10.65 -1.27 17.93
N THR A 214 -11.73 -1.09 17.17
CA THR A 214 -12.17 0.24 16.74
C THR A 214 -12.58 1.11 17.93
N ALA A 215 -13.33 0.55 18.88
CA ALA A 215 -13.71 1.25 20.10
C ALA A 215 -12.49 1.62 20.95
N VAL A 216 -11.52 0.70 21.07
CA VAL A 216 -10.25 0.95 21.78
C VAL A 216 -9.46 2.08 21.13
N LEU A 217 -9.37 2.13 19.79
CA LEU A 217 -8.63 3.18 19.09
C LEU A 217 -9.27 4.57 19.26
N TRP A 218 -10.61 4.66 19.24
CA TRP A 218 -11.32 5.90 19.56
C TRP A 218 -11.12 6.33 21.02
N ALA A 219 -11.23 5.37 21.95
CA ALA A 219 -10.98 5.63 23.36
C ALA A 219 -9.53 6.10 23.59
N ALA A 220 -8.55 5.48 22.94
CA ALA A 220 -7.16 5.90 22.99
C ALA A 220 -6.96 7.32 22.45
N ALA A 221 -7.57 7.67 21.31
CA ALA A 221 -7.47 9.01 20.75
C ALA A 221 -8.03 10.10 21.70
N LEU A 222 -9.16 9.82 22.35
CA LEU A 222 -9.78 10.71 23.34
C LEU A 222 -8.97 10.77 24.65
N LEU A 223 -8.44 9.63 25.09
CA LEU A 223 -7.64 9.52 26.31
C LEU A 223 -6.32 10.28 26.16
N ILE A 224 -5.60 10.09 25.04
CA ILE A 224 -4.37 10.83 24.72
C ILE A 224 -4.66 12.33 24.77
N TRP A 225 -5.74 12.77 24.11
CA TRP A 225 -6.12 14.18 24.16
C TRP A 225 -6.34 14.66 25.60
N ARG A 226 -7.17 13.98 26.37
CA ARG A 226 -7.56 14.43 27.71
C ARG A 226 -6.39 14.39 28.70
N LEU A 227 -5.55 13.36 28.66
CA LEU A 227 -4.36 13.24 29.50
C LEU A 227 -3.33 14.31 29.16
N CYS A 228 -3.04 14.54 27.87
CA CYS A 228 -2.10 15.57 27.47
C CYS A 228 -2.63 16.98 27.84
N ALA A 229 -3.94 17.24 27.67
CA ALA A 229 -4.53 18.52 28.09
C ALA A 229 -4.44 18.74 29.61
N LEU A 230 -4.69 17.71 30.41
CA LEU A 230 -4.53 17.78 31.87
C LEU A 230 -3.06 17.98 32.27
N PHE A 231 -2.14 17.22 31.66
CA PHE A 231 -0.71 17.34 31.91
C PHE A 231 -0.21 18.75 31.60
N PHE A 232 -0.46 19.27 30.40
CA PHE A 232 -0.01 20.64 30.07
C PHE A 232 -0.76 21.71 30.86
N GLY A 233 -2.04 21.52 31.21
CA GLY A 233 -2.73 22.43 32.12
C GLY A 233 -2.16 22.45 33.55
N LEU A 234 -1.58 21.33 34.01
CA LEU A 234 -0.94 21.22 35.34
C LEU A 234 0.52 21.72 35.35
N PHE A 235 1.22 21.62 34.23
CA PHE A 235 2.68 21.85 34.15
C PHE A 235 3.11 23.03 33.27
N ALA A 236 2.20 23.71 32.56
CA ALA A 236 2.55 24.77 31.61
C ALA A 236 1.93 26.16 31.88
N ASP A 237 1.02 26.31 32.86
CA ASP A 237 0.60 27.65 33.31
C ASP A 237 1.63 28.25 34.27
N GLU A 238 1.72 29.59 34.32
CA GLU A 238 2.69 30.35 35.15
C GLU A 238 2.62 30.05 36.67
N THR A 239 1.66 29.25 37.11
CA THR A 239 1.43 28.80 38.49
C THR A 239 1.79 27.33 38.74
N GLY A 240 2.35 26.62 37.75
CA GLY A 240 2.73 25.20 37.87
C GLY A 240 3.83 24.94 38.90
N LEU A 241 3.71 23.82 39.63
CA LEU A 241 4.64 23.40 40.70
C LEU A 241 6.10 23.18 40.24
N ILE A 242 6.35 22.97 38.94
CA ILE A 242 7.67 22.71 38.34
C ILE A 242 7.70 23.26 36.92
N GLN A 243 8.63 24.19 36.60
CA GLN A 243 8.86 24.64 35.22
C GLN A 243 9.71 23.64 34.45
N LEU A 244 9.12 22.98 33.45
CA LEU A 244 9.86 22.18 32.48
C LEU A 244 10.55 23.08 31.45
N PRO A 245 11.77 22.75 30.98
CA PRO A 245 12.42 23.49 29.90
C PRO A 245 11.52 23.55 28.66
N GLY A 246 11.44 24.71 28.00
CA GLY A 246 10.56 24.93 26.84
C GLY A 246 10.76 23.91 25.69
N LEU A 247 11.98 23.38 25.56
CA LEU A 247 12.30 22.30 24.63
C LEU A 247 11.59 20.99 24.99
N VAL A 248 11.60 20.63 26.27
CA VAL A 248 11.00 19.38 26.78
C VAL A 248 9.47 19.46 26.68
N THR A 249 8.88 20.61 27.04
CA THR A 249 7.43 20.81 26.91
C THR A 249 6.99 20.74 25.45
N GLY A 250 7.70 21.41 24.54
CA GLY A 250 7.42 21.37 23.11
C GLY A 250 7.52 19.96 22.51
N LEU A 251 8.55 19.19 22.88
CA LEU A 251 8.70 17.79 22.46
C LEU A 251 7.53 16.91 22.93
N LEU A 252 7.19 16.99 24.22
CA LEU A 252 6.09 16.21 24.79
C LEU A 252 4.76 16.58 24.13
N GLN A 253 4.54 17.87 23.87
CA GLN A 253 3.31 18.34 23.22
C GLN A 253 3.24 17.84 21.77
N GLY A 254 4.36 17.89 21.05
CA GLY A 254 4.45 17.34 19.71
C GLY A 254 4.21 15.83 19.66
N ALA A 255 4.82 15.08 20.58
CA ALA A 255 4.65 13.63 20.69
C ALA A 255 3.19 13.26 20.99
N CYS A 256 2.55 13.96 21.94
CA CYS A 256 1.11 13.84 22.22
C CYS A 256 0.25 14.09 20.96
N ALA A 257 0.51 15.18 20.24
CA ALA A 257 -0.23 15.53 19.03
C ALA A 257 -0.07 14.50 17.91
N ALA A 258 1.15 13.98 17.72
CA ALA A 258 1.44 12.92 16.76
C ALA A 258 0.74 11.60 17.15
N GLY A 259 0.80 11.22 18.42
CA GLY A 259 0.10 10.03 18.95
C GLY A 259 -1.41 10.10 18.75
N GLN A 260 -2.02 11.25 19.06
CA GLN A 260 -3.45 11.48 18.82
C GLN A 260 -3.79 11.36 17.33
N THR A 261 -2.95 11.90 16.45
CA THR A 261 -3.15 11.87 15.01
C THR A 261 -3.08 10.45 14.45
N ALA A 262 -2.09 9.66 14.88
CA ALA A 262 -1.98 8.25 14.51
C ALA A 262 -3.20 7.43 15.00
N ALA A 263 -3.64 7.65 16.23
CA ALA A 263 -4.82 6.97 16.80
C ALA A 263 -6.10 7.31 16.03
N LEU A 264 -6.33 8.59 15.71
CA LEU A 264 -7.49 9.03 14.90
C LEU A 264 -7.45 8.42 13.49
N ALA A 265 -6.30 8.44 12.82
CA ALA A 265 -6.16 7.86 11.50
C ALA A 265 -6.44 6.35 11.51
N ALA A 266 -5.90 5.62 12.49
CA ALA A 266 -6.19 4.19 12.67
C ALA A 266 -7.68 3.93 12.96
N ALA A 267 -8.29 4.70 13.87
CA ALA A 267 -9.69 4.58 14.22
C ALA A 267 -10.61 4.81 13.00
N ILE A 268 -10.39 5.88 12.25
CA ILE A 268 -11.16 6.22 11.04
C ILE A 268 -11.01 5.14 9.97
N THR A 269 -9.78 4.68 9.71
CA THR A 269 -9.54 3.66 8.67
C THR A 269 -10.25 2.35 9.00
N LEU A 270 -10.22 1.91 10.26
CA LEU A 270 -10.89 0.70 10.70
C LEU A 270 -12.42 0.85 10.71
N THR A 271 -12.93 2.01 11.15
CA THR A 271 -14.37 2.34 11.10
C THR A 271 -14.89 2.28 9.66
N LEU A 272 -14.18 2.87 8.70
CA LEU A 272 -14.55 2.83 7.28
C LEU A 272 -14.50 1.41 6.70
N ALA A 273 -13.55 0.58 7.12
CA ALA A 273 -13.48 -0.81 6.72
C ALA A 273 -14.72 -1.60 7.22
N LEU A 274 -15.12 -1.41 8.48
CA LEU A 274 -16.29 -2.05 9.07
C LEU A 274 -17.60 -1.61 8.40
N LEU A 275 -17.79 -0.31 8.15
CA LEU A 275 -18.98 0.22 7.49
C LEU A 275 -19.16 -0.34 6.07
N ARG A 276 -18.07 -0.51 5.32
CA ARG A 276 -18.09 -1.14 3.99
C ARG A 276 -18.43 -2.62 4.04
N GLY A 277 -17.98 -3.33 5.08
CA GLY A 277 -18.35 -4.73 5.32
C GLY A 277 -19.85 -4.89 5.55
N ARG A 278 -20.45 -4.03 6.40
CA ARG A 278 -21.89 -4.08 6.72
C ARG A 278 -22.81 -3.76 5.54
N ARG A 279 -22.48 -2.75 4.72
CA ARG A 279 -23.31 -2.36 3.55
C ARG A 279 -23.52 -3.46 2.51
N LYS A 280 -22.64 -4.48 2.47
CA LYS A 280 -22.75 -5.59 1.52
C LYS A 280 -23.48 -6.82 2.08
N GLN A 281 -23.82 -6.82 3.37
CA GLN A 281 -24.59 -7.89 4.02
C GLN A 281 -26.10 -7.64 4.01
N VAL A 282 -26.55 -6.43 3.65
CA VAL A 282 -27.97 -6.14 3.45
C VAL A 282 -28.32 -6.57 2.02
N PRO A 283 -29.07 -7.67 1.81
CA PRO A 283 -29.58 -7.99 0.48
C PRO A 283 -30.54 -6.87 0.06
N GLY A 284 -30.32 -6.34 -1.15
CA GLY A 284 -31.25 -5.42 -1.80
C GLY A 284 -32.47 -6.15 -2.33
#